data_AF-A0A957XWJ3-F1
#
_entry.id   AF-A0A957XWJ3-F1
#
_cell.length_a   1.000
_cell.length_b   1.000
_cell.length_c   1.000
_cell.angle_alpha   90.00
_cell.angle_beta   90.00
_cell.angle_gamma   90.00
#
_symmetry.space_group_name_H-M   'P 1'
#
loop_
_entity.id
_entity.type
_entity.pdbx_description
1 polymer ?
#
loop_
_entity_poly.entity_id
_entity_poly.type
_entity_poly.pdbx_seq_one_letter_code
_entity_poly.pdbx_strand_id
1 'polypeptide(L)' 'MILDNVDNAEAARAALAAVYDDPAVTELRVYTLGDGEAMSGLLVAGRRGSEATFLVFLLD' A
#
# COMPACT_ATOMS: atom_id res chain seq x y z
N MET A 1 3.13 0.97 -12.90
CA MET A 1 3.30 2.01 -11.90
C MET A 1 2.71 1.68 -10.52
N ILE A 2 2.21 0.47 -10.26
CA ILE A 2 2.39 -0.27 -8.98
C ILE A 2 1.98 -1.74 -9.25
N LEU A 3 1.00 -1.95 -10.13
CA LEU A 3 0.50 -3.27 -10.53
C LEU A 3 0.97 -3.74 -11.91
N ASP A 4 1.63 -2.88 -12.68
CA ASP A 4 1.99 -3.16 -14.08
C ASP A 4 2.96 -4.33 -14.25
N ASN A 5 3.66 -4.72 -13.17
CA ASN A 5 4.58 -5.85 -13.14
C ASN A 5 4.02 -7.07 -12.40
N VAL A 6 2.70 -7.09 -12.12
CA VAL A 6 2.03 -8.18 -11.42
C VAL A 6 1.27 -9.03 -12.44
N ASP A 7 1.51 -10.33 -12.45
CA ASP A 7 0.94 -11.30 -13.42
C ASP A 7 -0.59 -11.20 -13.55
N ASN A 8 -1.28 -10.78 -12.48
CA ASN A 8 -2.72 -10.55 -12.47
C ASN A 8 -3.07 -9.19 -11.83
N ALA A 9 -2.84 -8.13 -12.60
CA ALA A 9 -3.07 -6.76 -12.18
C ALA A 9 -4.52 -6.48 -11.71
N GLU A 10 -5.54 -7.09 -12.33
CA GLU A 10 -6.93 -6.90 -11.91
C GLU A 10 -7.21 -7.53 -10.54
N ALA A 11 -6.78 -8.77 -10.31
CA ALA A 11 -6.95 -9.41 -9.00
C ALA A 11 -6.17 -8.68 -7.90
N ALA A 12 -4.95 -8.22 -8.22
CA ALA A 12 -4.14 -7.43 -7.30
C ALA A 12 -4.81 -6.07 -6.98
N ARG A 13 -5.43 -5.42 -7.97
CA ARG A 13 -6.19 -4.18 -7.77
C ARG A 13 -7.41 -4.41 -6.89
N ALA A 14 -8.17 -5.47 -7.15
CA ALA A 14 -9.33 -5.81 -6.34
C ALA A 14 -8.96 -6.12 -4.89
N ALA A 15 -7.86 -6.85 -4.67
CA ALA A 15 -7.35 -7.13 -3.33
C ALA A 15 -6.90 -5.85 -2.60
N LEU A 16 -6.19 -4.95 -3.28
CA LEU A 16 -5.78 -3.66 -2.70
C LEU A 16 -6.97 -2.79 -2.33
N ALA A 17 -7.97 -2.71 -3.20
CA ALA A 17 -9.19 -1.97 -2.92
C ALA A 17 -9.93 -2.58 -1.72
N ALA A 18 -10.05 -3.91 -1.64
CA ALA A 18 -10.71 -4.58 -0.52
C ALA A 18 -10.01 -4.37 0.84
N VAL A 19 -8.71 -4.06 0.83
CA VAL A 19 -7.97 -3.77 2.07
C VAL A 19 -8.21 -2.33 2.52
N TYR A 20 -8.12 -1.36 1.61
CA TYR A 20 -8.05 0.06 1.94
C TYR A 20 -9.33 0.87 1.68
N ASP A 21 -10.20 0.41 0.79
CA ASP A 21 -11.54 0.99 0.50
C ASP A 21 -12.66 0.28 1.30
N ASP A 22 -12.28 -0.52 2.29
CA ASP A 22 -13.22 -1.18 3.18
C ASP A 22 -13.77 -0.16 4.21
N PRO A 23 -15.11 -0.10 4.42
CA PRO A 23 -15.73 0.83 5.37
C PRO A 23 -15.23 0.71 6.82
N ALA A 24 -14.64 -0.42 7.19
CA ALA A 24 -14.06 -0.64 8.52
C ALA A 24 -12.63 -0.08 8.65
N VAL A 25 -12.02 0.40 7.58
CA VAL A 25 -10.76 1.15 7.64
C VAL A 25 -11.05 2.53 8.22
N THR A 26 -10.51 2.77 9.40
CA THR A 26 -10.75 4.00 10.17
C THR A 26 -9.60 4.99 10.08
N GLU A 27 -8.44 4.53 9.60
CA GLU A 27 -7.25 5.36 9.47
C GLU A 27 -6.43 4.88 8.27
N LEU A 28 -6.02 5.83 7.42
CA LEU A 28 -5.13 5.61 6.30
C LEU A 28 -4.03 6.67 6.36
N ARG A 29 -2.77 6.24 6.37
CA ARG A 29 -1.60 7.13 6.31
C ARG A 29 -0.64 6.67 5.23
N VAL A 30 -0.07 7.65 4.53
CA VAL A 30 0.94 7.45 3.50
C VAL A 30 2.22 8.13 3.94
N TYR A 31 3.31 7.38 3.94
CA TYR A 31 4.64 7.85 4.29
C TYR A 31 5.59 7.65 3.13
N THR A 32 6.51 8.58 2.93
CA THR A 32 7.67 8.36 2.07
C THR A 32 8.73 7.59 2.84
N LEU A 33 9.34 6.61 2.18
CA LEU A 33 10.48 5.84 2.67
C LEU A 33 11.69 6.17 1.81
N GLY A 34 12.87 6.14 2.40
CA GLY A 34 14.12 6.39 1.68
C GLY A 34 14.98 7.48 2.30
N ASP A 35 16.21 7.55 1.81
CA ASP A 35 17.17 8.61 2.13
C ASP A 35 17.04 9.82 1.19
N GLY A 36 16.19 9.71 0.17
CA GLY A 36 15.99 10.75 -0.85
C GLY A 36 17.05 10.75 -1.96
N GLU A 37 18.01 9.82 -1.93
CA GLU A 37 19.08 9.71 -2.93
C GLU A 37 19.15 8.32 -3.57
N ALA A 38 19.40 7.28 -2.78
CA ALA A 38 19.71 5.94 -3.29
C ALA A 38 18.56 4.95 -3.12
N MET A 39 17.61 5.24 -2.24
CA MET A 39 16.40 4.45 -2.05
C MET A 39 15.22 5.38 -1.94
N SER A 40 14.19 5.13 -2.73
CA SER A 40 12.90 5.79 -2.59
C SER A 40 11.80 4.75 -2.39
N GLY A 41 10.73 5.12 -1.72
CA GLY A 41 9.70 4.16 -1.37
C GLY A 41 8.49 4.83 -0.75
N LEU A 42 7.46 4.02 -0.55
CA LEU A 42 6.18 4.47 -0.04
C LEU A 42 5.61 3.42 0.90
N LEU A 43 5.22 3.83 2.10
CA LEU A 43 4.52 2.99 3.08
C LEU A 43 3.08 3.46 3.17
N VAL A 44 2.15 2.54 2.90
CA VAL A 44 0.71 2.73 3.12
C VAL A 44 0.31 1.93 4.36
N ALA A 45 -0.12 2.63 5.40
CA ALA A 45 -0.60 2.04 6.64
C ALA A 45 -2.12 2.26 6.75
N GLY A 46 -2.87 1.17 6.88
CA GLY A 46 -4.31 1.16 7.11
C GLY A 46 -4.65 0.51 8.45
N ARG A 47 -5.57 1.08 9.23
CA ARG A 47 -6.04 0.49 10.50
C ARG A 47 -7.52 0.14 10.44
N ARG A 48 -7.84 -1.10 10.83
CA ARG A 48 -9.20 -1.66 10.93
C ARG A 48 -9.39 -2.22 12.33
N GLY A 49 -10.12 -1.51 13.19
CA GLY A 49 -10.23 -1.88 14.60
C GLY A 49 -8.87 -1.94 15.30
N SER A 50 -8.51 -3.12 15.82
CA SER A 50 -7.20 -3.42 16.42
C SER A 50 -6.17 -3.97 15.43
N GLU A 51 -6.57 -4.23 14.19
CA GLU A 51 -5.69 -4.75 13.14
C GLU A 51 -5.11 -3.62 12.29
N ALA A 52 -3.90 -3.81 11.80
CA ALA A 52 -3.24 -2.90 10.88
C ALA A 52 -2.71 -3.66 9.67
N THR A 53 -2.89 -3.08 8.49
CA THR A 53 -2.32 -3.59 7.24
C THR A 53 -1.31 -2.58 6.71
N PHE A 54 -0.11 -3.08 6.37
CA PHE A 54 0.99 -2.29 5.86
C PHE A 54 1.37 -2.78 4.48
N LEU A 55 1.46 -1.85 3.54
CA LEU A 55 1.95 -2.11 2.20
C LEU A 55 3.18 -1.23 1.96
N VAL A 56 4.30 -1.89 1.66
CA VAL A 56 5.58 -1.23 1.41
C VAL A 56 5.89 -1.35 -0.07
N PHE A 57 6.10 -0.20 -0.70
CA PHE A 57 6.67 -0.10 -2.02
C PHE A 57 8.12 0.34 -1.90
N LEU A 58 9.03 -0.47 -2.42
CA LEU A 58 10.42 -0.09 -2.63
C LEU A 58 10.54 0.28 -4.11
N LEU A 59 10.98 1.50 -4.37
CA LEU A 59 11.19 2.04 -5.70
C LEU A 59 12.70 2.11 -5.92
N ASP A 60 13.14 1.58 -7.06
CA ASP A 60 14.52 1.64 -7.55
C ASP A 60 14.76 2.97 -8.27
#